data_AF-A0A398BSM0-F1
#
_entry.id   AF-A0A398BSM0-F1
#
_cell.length_a   1.000
_cell.length_b   1.000
_cell.length_c   1.000
_cell.angle_alpha   90.00
_cell.angle_beta   90.00
_cell.angle_gamma   90.00
#
_symmetry.space_group_name_H-M   'P 1'
#
loop_
_entity.id
_entity.type
_entity.pdbx_description
1 polymer ?
#
loop_
_entity_poly.entity_id
_entity_poly.type
_entity_poly.pdbx_seq_one_letter_code
_entity_poly.pdbx_strand_id
1 'polypeptide(L)'
;MLDSLNDQIKLTDERRAAADSEALERENARLEEHRKALELIDLERKKLSLQSHMAERRRLMEALTQSAKDQASTNKLPNATIAMRWGVFAASLVVSIAAGVLSFQSFAALSSKEAHTAIDWFLLARGIIGSIVAIAAAAYATGWLKSFYEADAKAARDMQRFHYDLSRASWIIETVLEVQHEGKGAIPSEWIEGVTHGLFERAQPSNSADEGTQALGALLGFAGSASFGPDGARIDVGRKGTRQLAQALKSGESE
;
A
#
# COMPACT_ATOMS: atom_id res chain seq x y z
N MET A 1 8.11 40.32 -95.49
CA MET A 1 6.80 39.78 -95.02
C MET A 1 6.92 38.42 -94.34
N LEU A 2 7.80 37.52 -94.81
CA LEU A 2 7.99 36.21 -94.16
C LEU A 2 8.79 36.29 -92.84
N ASP A 3 9.83 37.14 -92.75
CA ASP A 3 10.60 37.31 -91.51
C ASP A 3 9.77 37.91 -90.36
N SER A 4 8.90 38.88 -90.65
CA SER A 4 8.01 39.46 -89.64
C SER A 4 6.95 38.48 -89.12
N LEU A 5 6.58 37.48 -89.92
CA LEU A 5 5.67 36.42 -89.49
C LEU A 5 6.40 35.40 -88.59
N ASN A 6 7.65 35.06 -88.93
CA ASN A 6 8.46 34.13 -88.15
C ASN A 6 8.81 34.69 -86.76
N ASP A 7 9.09 35.99 -86.66
CA ASP A 7 9.29 36.68 -85.38
C ASP A 7 8.00 36.76 -84.56
N GLN A 8 6.83 36.95 -85.19
CA GLN A 8 5.56 36.92 -84.47
C GLN A 8 5.21 35.53 -83.94
N ILE A 9 5.51 34.46 -84.69
CA ILE A 9 5.33 33.08 -84.24
C ILE A 9 6.24 32.78 -83.04
N LYS A 10 7.53 33.15 -83.11
CA LYS A 10 8.46 33.02 -81.97
C LYS A 10 7.97 33.78 -80.74
N LEU A 11 7.52 35.03 -80.90
CA LEU A 11 7.02 35.84 -79.80
C LEU A 11 5.76 35.24 -79.14
N THR A 12 4.87 34.63 -79.93
CA THR A 12 3.69 33.92 -79.39
C THR A 12 4.06 32.61 -78.70
N ASP A 13 5.05 31.88 -79.21
CA ASP A 13 5.52 30.65 -78.58
C ASP A 13 6.25 30.95 -77.27
N GLU A 14 7.04 32.02 -77.22
CA GLU A 14 7.66 32.53 -75.98
C GLU A 14 6.62 32.97 -74.95
N ARG A 15 5.54 33.65 -75.36
CA ARG A 15 4.44 34.03 -74.46
C ARG A 15 3.62 32.83 -73.97
N ARG A 16 3.45 31.80 -74.79
CA ARG A 16 2.80 30.54 -74.38
C ARG A 16 3.68 29.78 -73.41
N ALA A 17 4.98 29.65 -73.70
CA ALA A 17 5.95 29.03 -72.80
C ALA A 17 6.04 29.78 -71.45
N ALA A 18 6.02 31.12 -71.46
CA ALA A 18 5.98 31.92 -70.24
C ALA A 18 4.67 31.72 -69.45
N ALA A 19 3.52 31.75 -70.13
CA ALA A 19 2.21 31.51 -69.48
C ALA A 19 2.08 30.09 -68.90
N ASP A 20 2.61 29.09 -69.62
CA ASP A 20 2.64 27.69 -69.16
C ASP A 20 3.58 27.54 -67.96
N SER A 21 4.73 28.22 -67.96
CA SER A 21 5.64 28.23 -66.80
C SER A 21 5.03 28.88 -65.57
N GLU A 22 4.32 30.01 -65.72
CA GLU A 22 3.61 30.66 -64.62
C GLU A 22 2.45 29.80 -64.09
N ALA A 23 1.74 29.09 -64.97
CA ALA A 23 0.68 28.17 -64.58
C ALA A 23 1.23 26.99 -63.76
N LEU A 24 2.37 26.44 -64.20
CA LEU A 24 3.09 25.38 -63.50
C LEU A 24 3.61 25.83 -62.14
N GLU A 25 4.15 27.05 -62.04
CA GLU A 25 4.59 27.62 -60.77
C GLU A 25 3.43 27.82 -59.78
N ARG A 26 2.27 28.29 -60.25
CA ARG A 26 1.06 28.44 -59.41
C ARG A 26 0.51 27.09 -58.95
N GLU A 27 0.54 26.08 -59.81
CA GLU A 27 0.10 24.73 -59.48
C GLU A 27 1.05 24.09 -58.46
N ASN A 28 2.37 24.21 -58.68
CA ASN A 28 3.38 23.76 -57.72
C ASN A 28 3.25 24.47 -56.37
N ALA A 29 3.02 25.78 -56.35
CA ALA A 29 2.80 26.53 -55.12
C ALA A 29 1.57 26.03 -54.34
N ARG A 30 0.45 25.75 -55.03
CA ARG A 30 -0.75 25.16 -54.41
C ARG A 30 -0.49 23.74 -53.89
N LEU A 31 0.25 22.93 -54.63
CA LEU A 31 0.61 21.58 -54.20
C LEU A 31 1.52 21.61 -52.97
N GLU A 32 2.46 22.57 -52.90
CA GLU A 32 3.29 22.79 -51.72
C GLU A 32 2.46 23.25 -50.51
N GLU A 33 1.52 24.18 -50.68
CA GLU A 33 0.60 24.60 -49.62
C GLU A 33 -0.24 23.43 -49.12
N HIS A 34 -0.80 22.62 -50.03
CA HIS A 34 -1.53 21.41 -49.67
C HIS A 34 -0.66 20.40 -48.94
N ARG A 35 0.59 20.22 -49.36
CA ARG A 35 1.52 19.30 -48.68
C ARG A 35 1.82 19.77 -47.26
N LYS A 36 2.11 21.07 -47.09
CA LYS A 36 2.33 21.68 -45.77
C LYS A 36 1.09 21.57 -44.87
N ALA A 37 -0.10 21.77 -45.42
CA ALA A 37 -1.36 21.62 -44.70
C ALA A 37 -1.60 20.17 -44.24
N LEU A 38 -1.32 19.18 -45.10
CA LEU A 38 -1.41 17.76 -44.75
C LEU A 38 -0.41 17.38 -43.65
N GLU A 39 0.85 17.86 -43.75
CA GLU A 39 1.87 17.64 -42.73
C GLU A 39 1.45 18.22 -41.37
N LEU A 40 0.84 19.41 -41.34
CA LEU A 40 0.31 20.02 -40.12
C LEU A 40 -0.84 19.21 -39.50
N ILE A 41 -1.79 18.74 -40.32
CA ILE A 41 -2.90 17.91 -39.87
C ILE A 41 -2.40 16.60 -39.27
N ASP A 42 -1.40 15.97 -39.88
CA ASP A 42 -0.81 14.74 -39.35
C ASP A 42 -0.09 14.96 -38.02
N LEU A 43 0.59 16.10 -37.85
CA LEU A 43 1.19 16.49 -36.57
C LEU A 43 0.14 16.73 -35.49
N GLU A 44 -0.97 17.41 -35.82
CA GLU A 44 -2.08 17.64 -34.89
C GLU A 44 -2.79 16.35 -34.50
N ARG A 45 -3.04 15.45 -35.45
CA ARG A 45 -3.64 14.14 -35.18
C ARG A 45 -2.78 13.30 -34.23
N LYS A 46 -1.46 13.31 -34.41
CA LYS A 46 -0.52 12.62 -33.51
C LYS A 46 -0.52 13.21 -32.09
N LYS A 47 -0.66 14.54 -31.95
CA LYS A 47 -0.79 15.19 -30.63
C LYS A 47 -2.12 14.85 -29.96
N LEU A 48 -3.22 14.88 -30.71
CA LEU A 48 -4.56 14.59 -30.21
C LEU A 48 -4.71 13.13 -29.78
N SER A 49 -4.14 12.16 -30.52
CA SER A 49 -4.20 10.75 -30.14
C SER A 49 -3.48 10.48 -28.81
N LEU A 50 -2.34 11.12 -28.56
CA LEU A 50 -1.61 11.02 -27.29
C LEU A 50 -2.41 11.61 -26.12
N GLN A 51 -2.99 12.80 -26.31
CA GLN A 51 -3.84 13.44 -25.30
C GLN A 51 -5.08 12.59 -24.99
N SER A 52 -5.67 11.96 -26.01
CA SER A 52 -6.78 11.01 -25.86
C SER A 52 -6.39 9.84 -24.97
N HIS A 53 -5.26 9.17 -25.24
CA HIS A 53 -4.83 8.02 -24.45
C HIS A 53 -4.46 8.39 -23.00
N MET A 54 -3.87 9.56 -22.76
CA MET A 54 -3.62 10.05 -21.40
C MET A 54 -4.91 10.33 -20.64
N ALA A 55 -5.90 10.96 -21.29
CA ALA A 55 -7.19 11.27 -20.67
C ALA A 55 -8.00 10.00 -20.39
N GLU A 56 -8.02 9.04 -21.31
CA GLU A 56 -8.64 7.73 -21.10
C GLU A 56 -7.98 6.97 -19.96
N ARG A 57 -6.65 6.98 -19.87
CA ARG A 57 -5.93 6.35 -18.77
C ARG A 57 -6.23 7.01 -17.42
N ARG A 58 -6.28 8.34 -17.34
CA ARG A 58 -6.66 9.05 -16.12
C ARG A 58 -8.09 8.71 -15.70
N ARG A 59 -9.02 8.66 -16.66
CA ARG A 59 -10.41 8.21 -16.41
C ARG A 59 -10.47 6.75 -15.94
N LEU A 60 -9.68 5.85 -16.52
CA LEU A 60 -9.59 4.47 -16.09
C LEU A 60 -9.01 4.36 -14.68
N MET A 61 -7.98 5.13 -14.34
CA MET A 61 -7.40 5.15 -12.99
C MET A 61 -8.37 5.74 -11.96
N GLU A 62 -9.09 6.80 -12.32
CA GLU A 62 -10.13 7.37 -11.50
C GLU A 62 -11.29 6.39 -11.32
N ALA A 63 -11.71 5.70 -12.38
CA ALA A 63 -12.73 4.65 -12.31
C ALA A 63 -12.27 3.43 -11.51
N LEU A 64 -11.00 3.01 -11.61
CA LEU A 64 -10.41 1.95 -10.79
C LEU A 64 -10.31 2.37 -9.32
N THR A 65 -9.96 3.62 -9.06
CA THR A 65 -9.92 4.17 -7.70
C THR A 65 -11.32 4.27 -7.10
N GLN A 66 -12.28 4.75 -7.90
CA GLN A 66 -13.69 4.86 -7.52
C GLN A 66 -14.27 3.47 -7.27
N SER A 67 -14.04 2.52 -8.16
CA SER A 67 -14.51 1.14 -8.01
C SER A 67 -13.79 0.38 -6.90
N ALA A 68 -12.52 0.67 -6.60
CA ALA A 68 -11.81 0.12 -5.44
C ALA A 68 -12.35 0.72 -4.13
N LYS A 69 -12.71 2.00 -4.12
CA LYS A 69 -13.36 2.67 -2.97
C LYS A 69 -14.80 2.20 -2.79
N ASP A 70 -15.51 2.01 -3.89
CA ASP A 70 -16.85 1.44 -3.92
C ASP A 70 -16.78 -0.01 -3.49
N GLN A 71 -15.83 -0.83 -3.96
CA GLN A 71 -15.60 -2.17 -3.45
C GLN A 71 -15.16 -2.15 -1.99
N ALA A 72 -14.32 -1.24 -1.53
CA ALA A 72 -13.99 -1.13 -0.10
C ALA A 72 -15.22 -0.76 0.74
N SER A 73 -16.18 -0.01 0.18
CA SER A 73 -17.41 0.41 0.87
C SER A 73 -18.62 -0.50 0.63
N THR A 74 -18.61 -1.35 -0.40
CA THR A 74 -19.66 -2.32 -0.78
C THR A 74 -19.29 -3.75 -0.42
N ASN A 75 -17.99 -4.07 -0.39
CA ASN A 75 -17.43 -5.17 0.40
C ASN A 75 -17.43 -4.76 1.89
N LYS A 76 -18.56 -4.18 2.34
CA LYS A 76 -19.01 -4.28 3.71
C LYS A 76 -18.94 -5.77 3.96
N LEU A 77 -18.00 -6.18 4.80
CA LEU A 77 -17.97 -7.54 5.34
C LEU A 77 -19.42 -7.96 5.55
N PRO A 78 -19.87 -9.09 4.96
CA PRO A 78 -21.29 -9.44 4.92
C PRO A 78 -21.86 -9.16 6.31
N ASN A 79 -23.00 -8.47 6.42
CA ASN A 79 -23.48 -7.96 7.72
C ASN A 79 -23.43 -9.03 8.83
N ALA A 80 -23.55 -10.31 8.45
CA ALA A 80 -23.27 -11.48 9.27
C ALA A 80 -21.90 -11.49 9.98
N THR A 81 -20.80 -11.15 9.31
CA THR A 81 -19.44 -11.07 9.88
C THR A 81 -19.31 -9.94 10.89
N ILE A 82 -19.87 -8.75 10.59
CA ILE A 82 -19.89 -7.62 11.53
C ILE A 82 -20.75 -7.99 12.75
N ALA A 83 -21.93 -8.58 12.52
CA ALA A 83 -22.80 -9.06 13.58
C ALA A 83 -22.13 -10.15 14.43
N MET A 84 -21.37 -11.07 13.81
CA MET A 84 -20.64 -12.11 14.52
C MET A 84 -19.51 -11.53 15.38
N ARG A 85 -18.79 -10.51 14.89
CA ARG A 85 -17.75 -9.81 15.65
C ARG A 85 -18.31 -9.12 16.89
N TRP A 86 -19.42 -8.40 16.73
CA TRP A 86 -20.14 -7.79 17.85
C TRP A 86 -20.80 -8.83 18.75
N GLY A 87 -21.24 -9.96 18.19
CA GLY A 87 -21.82 -11.08 18.92
C GLY A 87 -20.82 -11.72 19.87
N VAL A 88 -19.59 -11.98 19.43
CA VAL A 88 -18.51 -12.51 20.29
C VAL A 88 -18.17 -11.52 21.41
N PHE A 89 -18.04 -10.24 21.07
CA PHE A 89 -17.80 -9.20 22.07
C PHE A 89 -18.94 -9.13 23.10
N ALA A 90 -20.20 -9.06 22.64
CA ALA A 90 -21.38 -9.02 23.51
C ALA A 90 -21.47 -10.28 24.39
N ALA A 91 -21.21 -11.46 23.84
CA ALA A 91 -21.19 -12.70 24.60
C ALA A 91 -20.13 -12.69 25.70
N SER A 92 -18.89 -12.26 25.40
CA SER A 92 -17.82 -12.14 26.39
C SER A 92 -18.14 -11.10 27.48
N LEU A 93 -18.80 -9.99 27.12
CA LEU A 93 -19.24 -8.97 28.05
C LEU A 93 -20.36 -9.50 28.97
N VAL A 94 -21.33 -10.23 28.41
CA VAL A 94 -22.40 -10.88 29.18
C VAL A 94 -21.81 -11.89 30.17
N VAL A 95 -20.84 -12.70 29.76
CA VAL A 95 -20.13 -13.64 30.66
C VAL A 95 -19.41 -12.87 31.77
N SER A 96 -18.72 -11.78 31.45
CA SER A 96 -18.04 -10.94 32.44
C SER A 96 -19.03 -10.36 33.46
N ILE A 97 -20.16 -9.82 33.01
CA ILE A 97 -21.19 -9.23 33.87
C ILE A 97 -21.83 -10.33 34.73
N ALA A 98 -22.22 -11.45 34.14
CA ALA A 98 -22.82 -12.57 34.87
C ALA A 98 -21.89 -13.12 35.95
N ALA A 99 -20.60 -13.32 35.63
CA ALA A 99 -19.59 -13.74 36.59
C ALA A 99 -19.42 -12.71 37.72
N GLY A 100 -19.42 -11.41 37.39
CA GLY A 100 -19.38 -10.32 38.36
C GLY A 100 -20.58 -10.31 39.31
N VAL A 101 -21.80 -10.47 38.78
CA VAL A 101 -23.04 -10.53 39.58
C VAL A 101 -23.05 -11.76 40.47
N LEU A 102 -22.65 -12.93 39.96
CA LEU A 102 -22.54 -14.16 40.77
C LEU A 102 -21.50 -14.03 41.88
N SER A 103 -20.38 -13.39 41.59
CA SER A 103 -19.36 -13.08 42.57
C SER A 103 -19.90 -12.17 43.67
N PHE A 104 -20.57 -11.08 43.28
CA PHE A 104 -21.19 -10.14 44.21
C PHE A 104 -22.24 -10.80 45.11
N GLN A 105 -23.13 -11.61 44.54
CA GLN A 105 -24.13 -12.35 45.31
C GLN A 105 -23.49 -13.33 46.30
N SER A 106 -22.37 -13.95 45.93
CA SER A 106 -21.64 -14.87 46.82
C SER A 106 -21.07 -14.14 48.04
N PHE A 107 -20.48 -12.96 47.85
CA PHE A 107 -19.98 -12.12 48.94
C PHE A 107 -21.12 -11.51 49.78
N ALA A 108 -22.22 -11.08 49.16
CA ALA A 108 -23.38 -10.54 49.87
C ALA A 108 -24.05 -11.61 50.76
N ALA A 109 -24.16 -12.84 50.27
CA ALA A 109 -24.72 -13.97 51.01
C ALA A 109 -23.84 -14.40 52.21
N LEU A 110 -22.52 -14.24 52.08
CA LEU A 110 -21.57 -14.49 53.17
C LEU A 110 -21.75 -13.48 54.32
N SER A 111 -22.06 -12.21 54.01
CA SER A 111 -22.31 -11.18 55.02
C SER A 111 -23.65 -11.30 55.75
N SER A 112 -24.61 -12.09 55.23
CA SER A 112 -26.00 -12.10 55.73
C SER A 112 -26.40 -13.36 56.51
N LYS A 113 -25.53 -14.37 56.65
CA LYS A 113 -25.87 -15.66 57.30
C LYS A 113 -25.11 -15.89 58.61
N GLU A 114 -25.75 -16.56 59.56
CA GLU A 114 -25.07 -17.17 60.71
C GLU A 114 -24.20 -18.35 60.23
N ALA A 115 -23.00 -18.47 60.82
CA ALA A 115 -21.89 -19.25 60.30
C ALA A 115 -22.20 -20.75 60.16
N HIS A 116 -22.18 -21.24 58.92
CA HIS A 116 -22.13 -22.67 58.60
C HIS A 116 -20.84 -22.94 57.81
N THR A 117 -19.83 -23.49 58.49
CA THR A 117 -18.42 -23.53 58.05
C THR A 117 -18.20 -24.09 56.64
N ALA A 118 -18.99 -25.08 56.21
CA ALA A 118 -18.85 -25.68 54.89
C ALA A 118 -19.47 -24.85 53.75
N ILE A 119 -20.57 -24.13 54.03
CA ILE A 119 -21.26 -23.30 53.04
C ILE A 119 -20.48 -22.01 52.80
N ASP A 120 -19.89 -21.45 53.86
CA ASP A 120 -19.10 -20.22 53.81
C ASP A 120 -17.85 -20.37 52.92
N TRP A 121 -17.16 -21.50 53.02
CA TRP A 121 -16.00 -21.80 52.19
C TRP A 121 -16.32 -22.01 50.72
N PHE A 122 -17.46 -22.63 50.41
CA PHE A 122 -17.95 -22.73 49.05
C PHE A 122 -18.30 -21.36 48.46
N LEU A 123 -18.99 -20.50 49.23
CA LEU A 123 -19.37 -19.14 48.79
C LEU A 123 -18.15 -18.26 48.55
N LEU A 124 -17.15 -18.34 49.43
CA LEU A 124 -15.89 -17.61 49.26
C LEU A 124 -15.15 -18.06 47.99
N ALA A 125 -14.99 -19.37 47.80
CA ALA A 125 -14.33 -19.93 46.62
C ALA A 125 -15.06 -19.52 45.33
N ARG A 126 -16.40 -19.60 45.31
CA ARG A 126 -17.23 -19.17 44.18
C ARG A 126 -17.08 -17.67 43.90
N GLY A 127 -17.04 -16.84 44.94
CA GLY A 127 -16.83 -15.39 44.82
C GLY A 127 -15.49 -15.07 44.18
N ILE A 128 -14.40 -15.64 44.71
CA ILE A 128 -13.04 -15.43 44.20
C ILE A 128 -12.94 -15.89 42.74
N ILE A 129 -13.38 -17.11 42.43
CA ILE A 129 -13.34 -17.65 41.07
C ILE A 129 -14.19 -16.77 40.14
N GLY A 130 -15.38 -16.37 40.56
CA GLY A 130 -16.25 -15.47 39.79
C GLY A 130 -15.59 -14.13 39.47
N SER A 131 -14.88 -13.54 40.43
CA SER A 131 -14.15 -12.28 40.22
C SER A 131 -13.00 -12.42 39.20
N ILE A 132 -12.23 -13.51 39.27
CA ILE A 132 -11.14 -13.81 38.33
C ILE A 132 -11.71 -14.01 36.93
N VAL A 133 -12.77 -14.80 36.80
CA VAL A 133 -13.44 -15.07 35.53
C VAL A 133 -14.00 -13.77 34.94
N ALA A 134 -14.59 -12.89 35.76
CA ALA A 134 -15.10 -11.60 35.30
C ALA A 134 -13.96 -10.73 34.72
N ILE A 135 -12.86 -10.59 35.44
CA ILE A 135 -11.70 -9.80 34.99
C ILE A 135 -11.10 -10.39 33.71
N ALA A 136 -10.91 -11.71 33.66
CA ALA A 136 -10.36 -12.40 32.49
C ALA A 136 -11.27 -12.26 31.26
N ALA A 137 -12.58 -12.40 31.42
CA ALA A 137 -13.55 -12.21 30.36
C ALA A 137 -13.57 -10.77 29.85
N ALA A 138 -13.50 -9.77 30.74
CA ALA A 138 -13.39 -8.36 30.36
C ALA A 138 -12.10 -8.08 29.58
N ALA A 139 -10.96 -8.56 30.06
CA ALA A 139 -9.67 -8.40 29.37
C ALA A 139 -9.68 -9.06 27.99
N TYR A 140 -10.27 -10.25 27.88
CA TYR A 140 -10.47 -10.93 26.60
C TYR A 140 -11.35 -10.09 25.65
N ALA A 141 -12.47 -9.55 26.13
CA ALA A 141 -13.37 -8.72 25.33
C ALA A 141 -12.64 -7.48 24.75
N THR A 142 -11.82 -6.81 25.57
CA THR A 142 -11.02 -5.67 25.11
C THR A 142 -9.95 -6.10 24.12
N GLY A 143 -9.24 -7.20 24.37
CA GLY A 143 -8.23 -7.74 23.46
C GLY A 143 -8.82 -8.12 22.10
N TRP A 144 -10.02 -8.71 22.10
CA TRP A 144 -10.78 -9.05 20.89
C TRP A 144 -11.16 -7.80 20.08
N LEU A 145 -11.64 -6.76 20.75
CA LEU A 145 -11.99 -5.50 20.07
C LEU A 145 -10.75 -4.83 19.48
N LYS A 146 -9.64 -4.83 20.22
CA LYS A 146 -8.36 -4.27 19.77
C LYS A 146 -7.81 -4.99 18.55
N SER A 147 -7.74 -6.33 18.58
CA SER A 147 -7.19 -7.12 17.47
C SER A 147 -8.00 -6.89 16.19
N PHE A 148 -9.31 -6.74 16.32
CA PHE A 148 -10.18 -6.43 15.21
C PHE A 148 -9.91 -5.03 14.63
N TYR A 149 -9.81 -4.02 15.49
CA TYR A 149 -9.46 -2.66 15.07
C TYR A 149 -8.09 -2.59 14.37
N GLU A 150 -7.09 -3.30 14.89
CA GLU A 150 -5.75 -3.36 14.30
C GLU A 150 -5.76 -4.01 12.91
N ALA A 151 -6.55 -5.07 12.73
CA ALA A 151 -6.71 -5.74 11.43
C ALA A 151 -7.34 -4.80 10.40
N ASP A 152 -8.40 -4.08 10.76
CA ASP A 152 -9.05 -3.11 9.88
C ASP A 152 -8.13 -1.92 9.56
N ALA A 153 -7.43 -1.38 10.56
CA ALA A 153 -6.47 -0.30 10.38
C ALA A 153 -5.26 -0.73 9.51
N LYS A 154 -4.86 -2.00 9.58
CA LYS A 154 -3.84 -2.57 8.68
C LYS A 154 -4.36 -2.65 7.25
N ALA A 155 -5.55 -3.22 7.04
CA ALA A 155 -6.17 -3.32 5.73
C ALA A 155 -6.36 -1.95 5.06
N ALA A 156 -6.76 -0.93 5.83
CA ALA A 156 -6.89 0.44 5.33
C ALA A 156 -5.55 1.04 4.88
N ARG A 157 -4.48 0.84 5.67
CA ARG A 157 -3.13 1.30 5.32
C ARG A 157 -2.58 0.59 4.10
N ASP A 158 -2.82 -0.72 3.98
CA ASP A 158 -2.40 -1.51 2.82
C ASP A 158 -3.09 -1.02 1.53
N MET A 159 -4.38 -0.68 1.61
CA MET A 159 -5.11 -0.09 0.49
C MET A 159 -4.56 1.29 0.09
N GLN A 160 -4.21 2.14 1.07
CA GLN A 160 -3.60 3.44 0.80
C GLN A 160 -2.23 3.29 0.12
N ARG A 161 -1.39 2.38 0.61
CA ARG A 161 -0.09 2.08 -0.01
C ARG A 161 -0.24 1.62 -1.45
N PHE A 162 -1.17 0.69 -1.68
CA PHE A 162 -1.49 0.23 -3.03
C PHE A 162 -1.91 1.37 -3.96
N HIS A 163 -2.71 2.32 -3.47
CA HIS A 163 -3.10 3.50 -4.24
C HIS A 163 -1.89 4.39 -4.60
N TYR A 164 -0.99 4.64 -3.65
CA TYR A 164 0.22 5.40 -3.92
C TYR A 164 1.12 4.71 -4.94
N ASP A 165 1.27 3.39 -4.85
CA ASP A 165 2.04 2.60 -5.82
C ASP A 165 1.41 2.63 -7.21
N LEU A 166 0.08 2.60 -7.31
CA LEU A 166 -0.65 2.72 -8.57
C LEU A 166 -0.41 4.09 -9.22
N SER A 167 -0.49 5.18 -8.45
CA SER A 167 -0.20 6.53 -8.93
C SER A 167 1.26 6.67 -9.38
N ARG A 168 2.20 6.13 -8.60
CA ARG A 168 3.64 6.12 -8.93
C ARG A 168 3.90 5.33 -10.21
N ALA A 169 3.33 4.14 -10.35
CA ALA A 169 3.43 3.34 -11.57
C ALA A 169 2.84 4.06 -12.79
N SER A 170 1.72 4.77 -12.59
CA SER A 170 1.10 5.56 -13.65
C SER A 170 2.04 6.63 -14.17
N TRP A 171 2.65 7.38 -13.26
CA TRP A 171 3.62 8.42 -13.57
C TRP A 171 4.86 7.85 -14.27
N ILE A 172 5.44 6.76 -13.78
CA ILE A 172 6.62 6.11 -14.39
C ILE A 172 6.35 5.75 -15.85
N ILE A 173 5.21 5.14 -16.13
CA ILE A 173 4.85 4.75 -17.51
C ILE A 173 4.63 5.98 -18.39
N GLU A 174 4.04 7.06 -17.85
CA GLU A 174 3.88 8.33 -18.58
C GLU A 174 5.25 8.92 -18.95
N THR A 175 6.18 8.97 -18.00
CA THR A 175 7.56 9.42 -18.23
C THR A 175 8.30 8.53 -19.24
N VAL A 176 8.14 7.21 -19.17
CA VAL A 176 8.76 6.27 -20.12
C VAL A 176 8.25 6.52 -21.54
N LEU A 177 6.94 6.71 -21.70
CA LEU A 177 6.32 6.98 -23.00
C LEU A 177 6.72 8.35 -23.55
N GLU A 178 6.84 9.37 -22.68
CA GLU A 178 7.29 10.71 -23.07
C GLU A 178 8.72 10.69 -23.59
N VAL A 179 9.64 10.02 -22.89
CA VAL A 179 11.05 9.90 -23.33
C VAL A 179 11.17 9.11 -24.64
N GLN A 180 10.40 8.02 -24.79
CA GLN A 180 10.34 7.27 -26.05
C GLN A 180 9.79 8.13 -27.20
N HIS A 181 8.79 8.98 -26.93
CA HIS A 181 8.17 9.82 -27.95
C HIS A 181 9.06 10.97 -28.42
N GLU A 182 9.79 11.60 -27.50
CA GLU A 182 10.72 12.68 -27.81
C GLU A 182 12.00 12.19 -28.54
N GLY A 183 12.16 10.87 -28.73
CA GLY A 183 13.33 10.27 -29.38
C GLY A 183 14.62 10.46 -28.57
N LYS A 184 14.52 10.81 -27.28
CA LYS A 184 15.65 11.09 -26.39
C LYS A 184 16.25 9.79 -25.83
N GLY A 185 16.80 8.96 -26.73
CA GLY A 185 17.63 7.81 -26.37
C GLY A 185 16.94 6.69 -25.59
N ALA A 186 17.71 5.65 -25.27
CA ALA A 186 17.26 4.56 -24.41
C ALA A 186 17.26 5.03 -22.94
N ILE A 187 16.18 4.73 -22.21
CA ILE A 187 16.06 5.04 -20.78
C ILE A 187 17.06 4.14 -20.02
N PRO A 188 17.92 4.70 -19.15
CA PRO A 188 18.83 3.90 -18.33
C PRO A 188 18.08 2.88 -17.48
N SER A 189 18.51 1.62 -17.52
CA SER A 189 17.91 0.51 -16.77
C SER A 189 17.91 0.77 -15.27
N GLU A 190 18.93 1.45 -14.77
CA GLU A 190 19.15 1.77 -13.36
C GLU A 190 18.09 2.75 -12.85
N TRP A 191 17.62 3.66 -13.71
CA TRP A 191 16.54 4.57 -13.37
C TRP A 191 15.23 3.82 -13.24
N ILE A 192 14.91 2.93 -14.20
CA ILE A 192 13.69 2.11 -14.17
C ILE A 192 13.69 1.24 -12.92
N GLU A 193 14.81 0.58 -12.62
CA GLU A 193 14.97 -0.22 -11.42
C GLU A 193 14.74 0.61 -10.15
N GLY A 194 15.36 1.80 -10.05
CA GLY A 194 15.16 2.70 -8.91
C GLY A 194 13.71 3.17 -8.75
N VAL A 195 13.05 3.58 -9.83
CA VAL A 195 11.66 4.07 -9.75
C VAL A 195 10.64 2.95 -9.62
N THR A 196 10.96 1.71 -9.99
CA THR A 196 10.07 0.55 -9.80
C THR A 196 10.36 -0.23 -8.51
N HIS A 197 11.44 0.09 -7.80
CA HIS A 197 11.80 -0.57 -6.55
C HIS A 197 10.71 -0.45 -5.47
N GLY A 198 10.36 -1.57 -4.84
CA GLY A 198 9.35 -1.61 -3.77
C GLY A 198 7.91 -1.35 -4.22
N LEU A 199 7.66 -1.27 -5.53
CA LEU A 199 6.33 -1.02 -6.08
C LEU A 199 5.46 -2.28 -5.89
N PHE A 200 4.33 -2.14 -5.18
CA PHE A 200 3.46 -3.24 -4.77
C PHE A 200 4.13 -4.28 -3.86
N GLU A 201 5.23 -3.90 -3.20
CA GLU A 201 5.85 -4.79 -2.22
C GLU A 201 4.93 -4.88 -1.00
N ARG A 202 4.18 -5.98 -0.95
CA ARG A 202 3.33 -6.28 0.19
C ARG A 202 4.26 -6.42 1.39
N ALA A 203 4.02 -5.63 2.44
CA ALA A 203 4.69 -5.83 3.71
C ALA A 203 4.36 -7.24 4.19
N GLN A 204 5.21 -8.20 3.82
CA GLN A 204 5.22 -9.53 4.39
C GLN A 204 5.18 -9.33 5.90
N PRO A 205 4.36 -10.09 6.65
CA PRO A 205 4.50 -10.11 8.08
C PRO A 205 5.91 -10.62 8.35
N SER A 206 6.87 -9.70 8.47
CA SER A 206 8.18 -10.05 8.94
C SER A 206 7.95 -10.60 10.34
N ASN A 207 8.51 -11.77 10.64
CA ASN A 207 8.64 -12.30 11.99
C ASN A 207 9.46 -11.35 12.92
N SER A 208 9.63 -10.08 12.54
CA SER A 208 10.35 -9.03 13.25
C SER A 208 9.69 -8.62 14.55
N ALA A 209 8.40 -8.91 14.75
CA ALA A 209 7.76 -8.73 16.05
C ALA A 209 8.37 -9.68 17.11
N ASP A 210 8.73 -10.90 16.72
CA ASP A 210 9.48 -11.82 17.58
C ASP A 210 10.94 -11.37 17.67
N GLU A 211 11.57 -10.95 16.58
CA GLU A 211 12.99 -10.56 16.59
C GLU A 211 13.26 -9.29 17.43
N GLY A 212 12.38 -8.29 17.38
CA GLY A 212 12.48 -7.07 18.18
C GLY A 212 12.22 -7.31 19.67
N THR A 213 11.26 -8.17 20.02
CA THR A 213 10.99 -8.55 21.41
C THR A 213 12.05 -9.49 21.96
N GLN A 214 12.63 -10.35 21.12
CA GLN A 214 13.75 -11.24 21.44
C GLN A 214 15.06 -10.46 21.59
N ALA A 215 15.32 -9.44 20.76
CA ALA A 215 16.43 -8.51 20.90
C ALA A 215 16.30 -7.65 22.17
N LEU A 216 15.09 -7.15 22.47
CA LEU A 216 14.83 -6.40 23.70
C LEU A 216 14.99 -7.30 24.95
N GLY A 217 14.54 -8.56 24.87
CA GLY A 217 14.72 -9.56 25.91
C GLY A 217 16.19 -9.93 26.12
N ALA A 218 16.99 -10.02 25.05
CA ALA A 218 18.43 -10.22 25.13
C ALA A 218 19.15 -9.01 25.77
N LEU A 219 18.74 -7.80 25.41
CA LEU A 219 19.25 -6.54 26.00
C LEU A 219 18.90 -6.40 27.48
N LEU A 220 17.66 -6.72 27.87
CA LEU A 220 17.22 -6.70 29.27
C LEU A 220 17.90 -7.81 30.10
N GLY A 221 18.10 -9.00 29.52
CA GLY A 221 18.88 -10.08 30.16
C GLY A 221 20.35 -9.72 30.35
N PHE A 222 20.92 -8.98 29.39
CA PHE A 222 22.29 -8.45 29.49
C PHE A 222 22.39 -7.31 30.52
N ALA A 223 21.46 -6.36 30.52
CA ALA A 223 21.43 -5.24 31.47
C ALA A 223 21.17 -5.71 32.92
N GLY A 224 20.38 -6.78 33.11
CA GLY A 224 20.12 -7.35 34.44
C GLY A 224 21.30 -8.12 35.05
N SER A 225 22.35 -8.42 34.28
CA SER A 225 23.54 -9.16 34.73
C SER A 225 24.82 -8.32 34.80
N ALA A 226 24.73 -7.03 34.48
CA ALA A 226 25.83 -6.08 34.58
C ALA A 226 25.72 -5.27 35.89
N SER A 227 26.65 -5.48 36.83
CA SER A 227 26.76 -4.67 38.04
C SER A 227 27.97 -3.73 37.91
N PHE A 228 27.73 -2.43 38.05
CA PHE A 228 28.78 -1.42 38.03
C PHE A 228 29.14 -1.04 39.47
N GLY A 229 30.35 -1.40 39.90
CA GLY A 229 30.94 -0.98 41.17
C GLY A 229 32.14 -0.04 40.97
N PRO A 230 32.68 0.54 42.06
CA PRO A 230 33.82 1.46 42.00
C PRO A 230 35.12 0.83 41.46
N ASP A 231 35.19 -0.50 41.37
CA ASP A 231 36.32 -1.27 40.82
C ASP A 231 36.13 -1.70 39.35
N GLY A 232 35.15 -1.12 38.63
CA GLY A 232 34.86 -1.42 37.23
C GLY A 232 33.65 -2.33 36.99
N ALA A 233 33.32 -2.55 35.72
CA ALA A 233 32.14 -3.33 35.31
C ALA A 233 32.34 -4.83 35.60
N ARG A 234 31.48 -5.42 36.43
CA ARG A 234 31.43 -6.87 36.65
C ARG A 234 30.20 -7.45 35.96
N ILE A 235 30.44 -8.41 35.06
CA ILE A 235 29.39 -9.16 34.36
C ILE A 235 29.26 -10.50 35.08
N ASP A 236 28.11 -10.75 35.73
CA ASP A 236 27.82 -12.03 36.35
C ASP A 236 27.02 -12.91 35.38
N VAL A 237 27.71 -13.79 34.66
CA VAL A 237 27.08 -14.67 33.68
C VAL A 237 26.51 -15.89 34.40
N GLY A 238 25.20 -15.85 34.70
CA GLY A 238 24.49 -16.99 35.27
C GLY A 238 24.54 -18.25 34.39
N ARG A 239 24.42 -19.43 35.02
CA ARG A 239 24.55 -20.78 34.41
C ARG A 239 23.68 -21.07 33.17
N LYS A 240 22.61 -20.30 32.95
CA LYS A 240 21.79 -20.37 31.73
C LYS A 240 22.40 -19.59 30.56
N GLY A 241 23.01 -18.43 30.83
CA GLY A 241 23.68 -17.59 29.83
C GLY A 241 24.93 -18.26 29.28
N THR A 242 25.74 -18.92 30.13
CA THR A 242 26.91 -19.69 29.68
C THR A 242 26.52 -20.86 28.76
N ARG A 243 25.35 -21.47 28.99
CA ARG A 243 24.87 -22.59 28.18
C ARG A 243 24.40 -22.16 26.79
N GLN A 244 23.79 -20.99 26.67
CA GLN A 244 23.41 -20.40 25.38
C GLN A 244 24.62 -19.92 24.59
N LEU A 245 25.61 -19.32 25.27
CA LEU A 245 26.87 -18.87 24.65
C LEU A 245 27.71 -20.05 24.16
N ALA A 246 27.78 -21.14 24.95
CA ALA A 246 28.42 -22.38 24.54
C ALA A 246 27.71 -23.05 23.35
N GLN A 247 26.38 -22.92 23.25
CA GLN A 247 25.61 -23.48 22.14
C GLN A 247 25.80 -22.66 20.86
N ALA A 248 25.88 -21.33 20.97
CA ALA A 248 26.17 -20.42 19.85
C ALA A 248 27.61 -20.59 19.30
N LEU A 249 28.60 -20.81 20.17
CA LEU A 249 29.97 -21.11 19.75
C LEU A 249 30.05 -22.46 19.03
N LYS A 250 29.32 -23.47 19.51
CA LYS A 250 29.32 -24.81 18.88
C LYS A 250 28.64 -24.85 17.52
N SER A 251 27.67 -23.95 17.26
CA SER A 251 27.03 -23.81 15.94
C SER A 251 27.85 -22.98 14.95
N GLY A 252 28.80 -22.15 15.41
CA GLY A 252 29.69 -21.37 14.55
C GLY A 252 30.98 -22.09 14.14
N GLU A 253 31.25 -23.28 14.69
CA GLU A 253 32.45 -24.09 14.41
C GLU A 253 32.17 -25.20 13.37
N SER A 254 30.96 -25.24 12.81
CA SER A 254 30.50 -26.20 11.80
C SER A 254 30.15 -25.55 10.45
N GLU A 255 30.79 -24.42 10.13
CA GLU A 255 30.95 -23.87 8.78
C GLU A 255 32.43 -23.80 8.40
#